data_AF-A0A955RFM7-F1
#
_entry.id   AF-A0A955RFM7-F1
#
_cell.length_a   1.000
_cell.length_b   1.000
_cell.length_c   1.000
_cell.angle_alpha   90.00
_cell.angle_beta   90.00
_cell.angle_gamma   90.00
#
_symmetry.space_group_name_H-M   'P 1'
#
loop_
_entity.id
_entity.type
_entity.pdbx_description
1 polymer ?
#
loop_
_entity_poly.entity_id
_entity_poly.type
_entity_poly.pdbx_seq_one_letter_code
_entity_poly.pdbx_strand_id
1 'polypeptide(L)' 'MSEQQRVVELMERAIQADPGTLQPTTRFTDLEGWDSMGMVDFLGSLYDELGVALSIDDLL' A
#
# COMPACT_ATOMS: atom_id res chain seq x y z
N MET A 1 0.39 14.00 10.77
CA MET A 1 0.07 13.01 9.73
C MET A 1 -0.70 11.90 10.39
N SER A 2 -1.86 11.52 9.86
CA SER A 2 -2.63 10.39 10.42
C SER A 2 -1.98 9.06 10.01
N GLU A 3 -2.22 7.99 10.77
CA GLU A 3 -1.75 6.65 10.43
C GLU A 3 -2.29 6.21 9.06
N GLN A 4 -3.53 6.59 8.74
CA GLN A 4 -4.15 6.34 7.43
C GLN A 4 -3.40 7.01 6.27
N GLN A 5 -2.99 8.27 6.43
CA GLN A 5 -2.21 8.97 5.39
C GLN A 5 -0.86 8.28 5.15
N ARG A 6 -0.21 7.80 6.22
CA ARG A 6 1.06 7.10 6.10
C ARG A 6 0.92 5.78 5.34
N VAL A 7 -0.17 5.04 5.55
CA VAL A 7 -0.47 3.81 4.78
C VAL A 7 -0.74 4.12 3.31
N VAL A 8 -1.47 5.20 3.02
CA VAL A 8 -1.73 5.64 1.65
C VAL A 8 -0.43 5.98 0.92
N GLU A 9 0.48 6.72 1.57
CA GLU A 9 1.79 7.06 1.00
C GLU A 9 2.64 5.82 0.71
N LEU A 10 2.61 4.82 1.59
CA LEU A 10 3.31 3.55 1.36
C LEU A 10 2.73 2.80 0.16
N MET A 11 1.41 2.83 0.00
CA MET A 11 0.73 2.20 -1.13
C MET A 11 1.03 2.91 -2.44
N GLU A 12 0.99 4.25 -2.48
CA GLU A 12 1.37 5.05 -3.65
C GLU A 12 2.79 4.72 -4.10
N ARG A 13 3.73 4.58 -3.15
CA ARG A 13 5.10 4.15 -3.45
C ARG A 13 5.17 2.75 -4.03
N ALA A 14 4.42 1.80 -3.47
CA ALA A 14 4.44 0.41 -3.90
C ALA A 14 3.92 0.23 -5.35
N ILE A 15 2.89 0.98 -5.73
CA ILE A 15 2.32 0.94 -7.09
C ILE A 15 2.94 1.99 -8.04
N GLN A 16 3.95 2.73 -7.58
CA GLN A 16 4.60 3.83 -8.32
C GLN A 16 3.61 4.93 -8.78
N ALA A 17 2.56 5.18 -7.99
CA ALA A 17 1.64 6.30 -8.21
C ALA A 17 2.22 7.62 -7.70
N ASP A 18 1.78 8.72 -8.30
CA ASP A 18 2.14 10.06 -7.83
C ASP A 18 1.56 10.31 -6.42
N PRO A 19 2.29 11.01 -5.53
CA PRO A 19 1.79 11.34 -4.20
C PRO A 19 0.45 12.09 -4.21
N GLY A 20 -0.52 11.63 -3.43
CA GLY A 20 -1.87 12.18 -3.37
C GLY A 20 -2.83 11.69 -4.47
N THR A 21 -2.42 10.71 -5.27
CA THR A 21 -3.29 10.03 -6.25
C THR A 21 -4.35 9.18 -5.54
N LEU A 22 -3.99 8.54 -4.42
CA LEU A 22 -4.86 7.63 -3.70
C LEU A 22 -5.60 8.35 -2.57
N GLN A 23 -6.85 7.95 -2.36
CA GLN A 23 -7.61 8.33 -1.18
C GLN A 23 -7.71 7.11 -0.24
N PRO A 24 -7.86 7.30 1.08
CA PRO A 24 -8.05 6.20 2.02
C PRO A 24 -9.25 5.30 1.71
N THR A 25 -10.20 5.78 0.89
CA THR A 25 -11.40 5.06 0.46
C THR A 25 -11.24 4.35 -0.89
N THR A 26 -10.09 4.49 -1.56
CA THR A 26 -9.81 3.79 -2.82
C THR A 26 -9.72 2.28 -2.56
N ARG A 27 -10.41 1.48 -3.37
CA ARG A 27 -10.36 0.02 -3.28
C ARG A 27 -9.11 -0.50 -3.94
N PHE A 28 -8.48 -1.51 -3.36
CA PHE A 28 -7.28 -2.15 -3.94
C PHE A 28 -7.53 -2.71 -5.35
N THR A 29 -8.74 -3.19 -5.63
CA THR A 29 -9.13 -3.71 -6.96
C THR A 29 -9.13 -2.66 -8.06
N ASP A 30 -9.21 -1.38 -7.70
CA ASP A 30 -9.29 -0.28 -8.64
C ASP A 30 -7.90 0.37 -8.87
N LEU A 31 -6.85 -0.16 -8.22
CA LEU A 31 -5.49 0.34 -8.30
C LEU A 31 -4.76 -0.25 -9.50
N GLU A 32 -4.43 0.62 -10.46
CA GLU A 32 -3.50 0.28 -11.53
C GLU A 32 -2.11 0.03 -10.91
N GLY A 33 -1.51 -1.12 -11.17
CA GLY A 33 -0.22 -1.53 -10.56
C GLY A 33 -0.34 -2.34 -9.26
N TRP A 34 -1.55 -2.65 -8.78
CA TRP A 34 -1.75 -3.60 -7.69
C TRP A 34 -1.66 -5.05 -8.17
N ASP A 35 -0.45 -5.44 -8.59
CA ASP A 35 -0.10 -6.81 -8.94
C ASP A 35 0.68 -7.50 -7.80
N SER A 36 1.13 -8.73 -8.02
CA SER A 36 1.91 -9.48 -7.03
C SER A 36 3.18 -8.75 -6.57
N MET A 37 3.79 -7.93 -7.44
CA MET A 37 4.99 -7.17 -7.08
C MET A 37 4.62 -5.98 -6.20
N GLY A 38 3.59 -5.22 -6.59
CA GLY A 38 3.07 -4.10 -5.79
C GLY A 38 2.62 -4.54 -4.39
N MET A 39 2.00 -5.73 -4.28
CA MET A 39 1.65 -6.33 -2.99
C MET A 39 2.88 -6.63 -2.12
N VAL A 40 3.92 -7.26 -2.70
CA VAL A 40 5.16 -7.60 -1.96
C VAL A 40 5.89 -6.34 -1.50
N ASP A 41 6.01 -5.33 -2.36
CA ASP A 41 6.67 -4.07 -2.03
C ASP A 41 5.92 -3.30 -0.94
N PHE A 42 4.58 -3.31 -0.98
CA PHE A 42 3.75 -2.73 0.07
C PHE A 42 3.92 -3.45 1.41
N LEU A 43 3.87 -4.79 1.41
CA LEU A 43 4.06 -5.60 2.61
C LEU A 43 5.44 -5.39 3.25
N GLY A 44 6.49 -5.31 2.43
CA GLY A 44 7.84 -5.00 2.90
C GLY A 44 7.91 -3.62 3.55
N SER A 45 7.33 -2.61 2.89
CA SER A 45 7.29 -1.23 3.41
C SER A 45 6.50 -1.10 4.71
N LEU A 46 5.39 -1.84 4.84
CA LEU A 46 4.60 -1.93 6.08
C LEU A 46 5.43 -2.49 7.25
N TYR A 47 6.17 -3.57 7.00
CA TYR A 47 7.01 -4.17 8.01
C TYR A 47 8.16 -3.23 8.41
N ASP A 48 8.87 -2.66 7.43
CA ASP A 48 10.05 -1.83 7.66
C ASP A 48 9.70 -0.49 8.34
N GLU A 49 8.59 0.14 7.94
CA GLU A 49 8.25 1.49 8.41
C GLU A 49 7.27 1.53 9.59
N LEU A 50 6.42 0.50 9.71
CA LEU A 50 5.35 0.44 10.71
C LEU A 50 5.46 -0.78 11.63
N GLY A 51 6.36 -1.72 11.37
CA GLY A 51 6.48 -2.96 12.15
C GLY A 51 5.29 -3.89 12.01
N VAL A 52 4.48 -3.70 10.95
CA VAL A 52 3.26 -4.47 10.71
C VAL A 52 3.59 -5.64 9.80
N ALA A 53 3.47 -6.85 10.32
CA ALA A 53 3.60 -8.08 9.54
C ALA A 53 2.23 -8.52 9.04
N LEU A 54 2.04 -8.49 7.72
CA LEU A 54 0.88 -9.03 7.02
C LEU A 54 1.35 -10.06 5.99
N SER A 55 0.48 -11.00 5.69
CA SER A 55 0.68 -12.00 4.63
C SER A 55 -0.09 -11.61 3.37
N ILE A 56 0.27 -12.21 2.23
CA ILE A 56 -0.47 -12.01 0.98
C ILE A 56 -1.92 -12.45 1.14
N ASP A 57 -2.19 -13.49 1.93
CA ASP A 57 -3.54 -13.99 2.19
C ASP A 57 -4.43 -12.94 2.90
N ASP A 58 -3.83 -11.95 3.58
CA ASP A 58 -4.56 -10.85 4.22
C ASP A 58 -4.96 -9.73 3.22
N LEU A 59 -4.42 -9.77 1.99
CA LEU A 59 -4.62 -8.75 0.95
C LEU A 59 -5.52 -9.24 -0.22
N LEU A 60 -5.96 -10.50 -0.18
CA LEU A 60 -6.80 -11.15 -1.20
C LEU A 60 -8.31 -10.89 -0.99
#